data_AF-A0AAW2Y4Q0-F1
#
_entry.id   AF-A0AAW2Y4Q0-F1
#
_cell.length_a   1.000
_cell.length_b   1.000
_cell.length_c   1.000
_cell.angle_alpha   90.00
_cell.angle_beta   90.00
_cell.angle_gamma   90.00
#
_symmetry.space_group_name_H-M   'P 1'
#
loop_
_entity.id
_entity.type
_entity.pdbx_description
1 polymer ?
#
loop_
_entity_poly.entity_id
_entity_poly.type
_entity_poly.pdbx_seq_one_letter_code
_entity_poly.pdbx_strand_id
1 'polypeptide(L)'
;MSICSNISDLNRWELDTLTILLWNANMLKQHLYVPNYCEDQLLHGKVYFIKWGVSTSCRWIFHFAHLRQLPVLVPYIPTENPRLRDTAYEVALVALATNTSFHKDLLSIVKTWPPVIYSALPVISAIEPQLNTSSSTDALKEALAELYVIDGQYEKAFSLYADLMKPDIFDFIENHDLHDAIREKVAQLMMIDCKRAVPLFIQHRDLISPSDVVSQLRTAKNKCDYRYFLHLYLHSLFEANPHAGREFHDMQVELYADYDPKMLLPFLRSSQHYTLEKHDDELWEELIKQCLNKPEMVGVLLEHTVGNLDPLYIVNMVPNGLEIPRLRDRLVKIITDYRTETSLRHGCNDILKADCVNLLIKYYKEARRAICLSNEEDESRTKRIIKTGPLSLLRDL
;
A
#
# COMPACT_ATOMS: atom_id res chain seq x y z
N MET A 1 26.99 -16.60 -48.58
CA MET A 1 27.72 -16.24 -49.81
C MET A 1 27.49 -14.80 -50.30
N SER A 2 26.71 -13.94 -49.62
CA SER A 2 26.49 -12.53 -50.03
C SER A 2 27.36 -11.50 -49.28
N ILE A 3 28.40 -11.94 -48.56
CA ILE A 3 29.21 -11.07 -47.68
C ILE A 3 30.31 -10.32 -48.48
N CYS A 4 30.59 -10.74 -49.72
CA CYS A 4 31.86 -10.42 -50.37
C CYS A 4 31.92 -9.15 -51.24
N SER A 5 30.82 -8.47 -51.54
CA SER A 5 30.84 -7.43 -52.57
C SER A 5 31.39 -6.07 -52.14
N ASN A 6 31.52 -5.80 -50.84
CA ASN A 6 32.08 -4.52 -50.32
C ASN A 6 33.38 -4.71 -49.51
N ILE A 7 34.05 -5.85 -49.67
CA ILE A 7 35.27 -6.22 -48.91
C ILE A 7 36.54 -5.53 -49.43
N SER A 8 36.50 -4.87 -50.59
CA SER A 8 37.69 -4.37 -51.29
C SER A 8 38.49 -3.29 -50.57
N ASP A 9 37.92 -2.64 -49.54
CA ASP A 9 38.59 -1.59 -48.77
C ASP A 9 39.14 -2.06 -47.41
N LEU A 10 38.99 -3.35 -47.08
CA LEU A 10 39.42 -3.89 -45.78
C LEU A 10 40.83 -4.46 -45.85
N ASN A 11 41.66 -4.10 -44.89
CA ASN A 11 42.96 -4.70 -44.74
C ASN A 11 42.81 -6.17 -44.28
N ARG A 12 43.77 -7.03 -44.64
CA ARG A 12 43.72 -8.48 -44.38
C ARG A 12 43.43 -8.83 -42.91
N TRP A 13 43.92 -8.02 -41.98
CA TRP A 13 43.67 -8.18 -40.55
C TRP A 13 42.21 -7.90 -40.15
N GLU A 14 41.52 -6.97 -40.80
CA GLU A 14 40.10 -6.69 -40.54
C GLU A 14 39.23 -7.86 -41.00
N LEU A 15 39.57 -8.45 -42.16
CA LEU A 15 38.96 -9.66 -42.69
C LEU A 15 39.14 -10.88 -41.78
N ASP A 16 40.33 -11.05 -41.20
CA ASP A 16 40.61 -12.12 -40.25
C ASP A 16 39.82 -11.93 -38.93
N THR A 17 39.69 -10.69 -38.45
CA THR A 17 38.88 -10.40 -37.25
C THR A 17 37.39 -10.56 -37.47
N LEU A 18 36.91 -10.29 -38.69
CA LEU A 18 35.51 -10.51 -39.07
C LEU A 18 35.18 -11.97 -39.26
N THR A 19 36.09 -12.75 -39.82
CA THR A 19 35.92 -14.20 -39.87
C THR A 19 35.90 -14.78 -38.47
N ILE A 20 36.72 -14.29 -37.54
CA ILE A 20 36.68 -14.72 -36.12
C ILE A 20 35.36 -14.31 -35.44
N LEU A 21 34.87 -13.08 -35.63
CA LEU A 21 33.60 -12.62 -35.05
C LEU A 21 32.38 -13.31 -35.68
N LEU A 22 32.36 -13.51 -37.00
CA LEU A 22 31.32 -14.26 -37.70
C LEU A 22 31.37 -15.76 -37.35
N TRP A 23 32.56 -16.33 -37.15
CA TRP A 23 32.74 -17.71 -36.71
C TRP A 23 32.27 -17.89 -35.26
N ASN A 24 32.62 -16.96 -34.36
CA ASN A 24 32.11 -16.94 -32.99
C ASN A 24 30.60 -16.70 -32.93
N ALA A 25 30.05 -15.79 -33.75
CA ALA A 25 28.60 -15.55 -33.82
C ALA A 25 27.83 -16.75 -34.40
N ASN A 26 28.41 -17.50 -35.35
CA ASN A 26 27.84 -18.75 -35.85
C ASN A 26 27.93 -19.89 -34.82
N MET A 27 29.02 -19.97 -34.05
CA MET A 27 29.14 -20.91 -32.92
C MET A 27 28.12 -20.62 -31.82
N LEU A 28 27.91 -19.35 -31.47
CA LEU A 28 26.90 -18.92 -30.49
C LEU A 28 25.46 -19.23 -30.94
N LYS A 29 25.19 -19.24 -32.25
CA LYS A 29 23.90 -19.67 -32.82
C LYS A 29 23.61 -21.17 -32.72
N GLN A 30 24.62 -22.03 -32.51
CA GLN A 30 24.47 -23.49 -32.60
C GLN A 30 24.25 -24.22 -31.26
N HIS A 31 24.06 -23.54 -30.12
CA HIS A 31 23.79 -24.19 -28.83
C HIS A 31 24.79 -25.33 -28.46
N LEU A 32 26.07 -25.18 -28.78
CA LEU A 32 27.12 -26.07 -28.25
C LEU A 32 27.59 -25.54 -26.90
N TYR A 33 26.97 -26.04 -25.83
CA TYR A 33 27.39 -25.85 -24.45
C TYR A 33 28.74 -26.55 -24.24
N VAL A 34 29.83 -25.78 -24.14
CA VAL A 34 31.15 -26.30 -23.73
C VAL A 34 31.47 -25.69 -22.35
N PRO A 35 31.58 -26.47 -21.25
CA PRO A 35 31.44 -25.92 -19.89
C PRO A 35 32.61 -25.11 -19.33
N ASN A 36 33.65 -24.77 -20.09
CA ASN A 36 34.91 -24.23 -19.53
C ASN A 36 35.51 -23.05 -20.31
N TYR A 37 34.70 -22.10 -20.78
CA TYR A 37 35.20 -20.95 -21.55
C TYR A 37 34.46 -19.66 -21.17
N CYS A 38 34.87 -19.01 -20.07
CA CYS A 38 34.24 -17.78 -19.60
C CYS A 38 35.28 -16.85 -18.95
N GLU A 39 35.84 -15.92 -19.73
CA GLU A 39 36.40 -14.59 -19.34
C GLU A 39 37.26 -14.01 -20.47
N ASP A 40 38.09 -14.82 -21.14
CA ASP A 40 39.03 -14.33 -22.17
C ASP A 40 38.34 -13.75 -23.44
N GLN A 41 37.15 -14.23 -23.80
CA GLN A 41 36.44 -13.73 -24.98
C GLN A 41 35.79 -12.35 -24.80
N LEU A 42 35.44 -11.96 -23.56
CA LEU A 42 34.93 -10.61 -23.24
C LEU A 42 35.98 -9.54 -23.51
N LEU A 43 37.23 -9.84 -23.18
CA LEU A 43 38.39 -9.01 -23.51
C LEU A 43 38.58 -8.94 -25.03
N HIS A 44 38.52 -10.07 -25.74
CA HIS A 44 38.73 -10.09 -27.19
C HIS A 44 37.72 -9.22 -27.97
N GLY A 45 36.42 -9.28 -27.65
CA GLY A 45 35.39 -8.47 -28.30
C GLY A 45 35.64 -6.97 -28.19
N LYS A 46 35.85 -6.48 -26.96
CA LYS A 46 36.17 -5.07 -26.69
C LYS A 46 37.51 -4.65 -27.32
N VAL A 47 38.50 -5.55 -27.31
CA VAL A 47 39.81 -5.32 -27.94
C VAL A 47 39.71 -5.13 -29.46
N TYR A 48 38.77 -5.79 -30.14
CA TYR A 48 38.55 -5.55 -31.57
C TYR A 48 37.99 -4.16 -31.85
N PHE A 49 37.07 -3.66 -31.03
CA PHE A 49 36.58 -2.28 -31.14
C PHE A 49 37.68 -1.24 -30.90
N ILE A 50 38.59 -1.51 -29.96
CA ILE A 50 39.75 -0.64 -29.72
C ILE A 50 40.70 -0.64 -30.94
N LYS A 51 40.90 -1.80 -31.58
CA LYS A 51 41.78 -1.93 -32.75
C LYS A 51 41.20 -1.38 -34.05
N TRP A 52 39.89 -1.47 -34.26
CA TRP A 52 39.23 -1.02 -35.50
C TRP A 52 39.13 0.51 -35.62
N GLY A 53 39.20 1.25 -34.50
CA GLY A 53 38.99 2.69 -34.51
C GLY A 53 37.52 3.07 -34.73
N VAL A 54 37.15 4.29 -34.34
CA VAL A 54 35.75 4.74 -34.24
C VAL A 54 34.98 4.58 -35.55
N SER A 55 35.57 4.93 -36.70
CA SER A 55 34.86 4.92 -37.99
C SER A 55 34.55 3.50 -38.46
N THR A 56 35.50 2.58 -38.35
CA THR A 56 35.34 1.17 -38.74
C THR A 56 34.37 0.45 -37.81
N SER A 57 34.46 0.70 -36.51
CA SER A 57 33.48 0.19 -35.53
C SER A 57 32.05 0.63 -35.83
N CYS A 58 31.83 1.91 -36.17
CA CYS A 58 30.52 2.40 -36.59
C CYS A 58 30.02 1.70 -37.87
N ARG A 59 30.87 1.54 -38.90
CA ARG A 59 30.50 0.83 -40.14
C ARG A 59 30.03 -0.59 -39.87
N TRP A 60 30.68 -1.31 -38.95
CA TRP A 60 30.30 -2.66 -38.58
C TRP A 60 28.99 -2.74 -37.80
N ILE A 61 28.72 -1.80 -36.90
CA ILE A 61 27.42 -1.73 -36.20
C ILE A 61 26.29 -1.58 -37.22
N PHE A 62 26.41 -0.64 -38.17
CA PHE A 62 25.40 -0.49 -39.22
C PHE A 62 25.31 -1.71 -40.14
N HIS A 63 26.42 -2.38 -40.44
CA HIS A 63 26.40 -3.59 -41.25
C HIS A 63 25.69 -4.76 -40.54
N PHE A 64 25.99 -5.01 -39.26
CA PHE A 64 25.31 -6.02 -38.45
C PHE A 64 23.84 -5.68 -38.21
N ALA A 65 23.49 -4.39 -38.15
CA ALA A 65 22.10 -3.92 -38.15
C ALA A 65 21.36 -4.36 -39.43
N HIS A 66 21.95 -4.13 -40.61
CA HIS A 66 21.37 -4.57 -41.89
C HIS A 66 21.19 -6.10 -41.96
N LEU A 67 22.09 -6.86 -41.33
CA LEU A 67 22.01 -8.32 -41.26
C LEU A 67 21.05 -8.85 -40.18
N ARG A 68 20.40 -7.97 -39.39
CA ARG A 68 19.56 -8.31 -38.22
C ARG A 68 20.27 -9.19 -37.17
N GLN A 69 21.58 -9.04 -37.05
CA GLN A 69 22.42 -9.79 -36.10
C GLN A 69 23.09 -8.90 -35.06
N LEU A 70 22.75 -7.61 -35.05
CA LEU A 70 23.29 -6.64 -34.10
C LEU A 70 23.13 -7.03 -32.61
N PRO A 71 22.04 -7.67 -32.16
CA PRO A 71 21.89 -8.12 -30.77
C PRO A 71 23.10 -8.89 -30.20
N VAL A 72 23.75 -9.70 -31.02
CA VAL A 72 24.92 -10.51 -30.60
C VAL A 72 26.14 -9.63 -30.29
N LEU A 73 26.23 -8.46 -30.91
CA LEU A 73 27.37 -7.55 -30.78
C LEU A 73 27.21 -6.58 -29.60
N VAL A 74 25.97 -6.28 -29.18
CA VAL A 74 25.66 -5.24 -28.18
C VAL A 74 26.46 -5.36 -26.87
N PRO A 75 26.60 -6.55 -26.25
CA PRO A 75 27.36 -6.69 -25.00
C PRO A 75 28.84 -6.30 -25.11
N TYR A 76 29.38 -6.24 -26.33
CA TYR A 76 30.80 -5.98 -26.60
C TYR A 76 31.07 -4.55 -27.08
N ILE A 77 30.03 -3.73 -27.31
CA ILE A 77 30.19 -2.34 -27.74
C ILE A 77 30.87 -1.55 -26.61
N PRO A 78 31.96 -0.82 -26.89
CA PRO A 78 32.66 -0.03 -25.87
C PRO A 78 31.81 1.19 -25.45
N THR A 79 31.82 1.51 -24.16
CA THR A 79 31.12 2.68 -23.60
C THR A 79 32.05 3.86 -23.30
N GLU A 80 33.37 3.64 -23.28
CA GLU A 80 34.37 4.64 -22.88
C GLU A 80 35.40 4.91 -23.97
N ASN A 81 36.50 4.15 -24.04
CA ASN A 81 37.57 4.39 -25.00
C ASN A 81 37.76 3.17 -25.92
N PRO A 82 37.41 3.27 -27.23
CA PRO A 82 36.80 4.41 -27.92
C PRO A 82 35.29 4.56 -27.68
N ARG A 83 34.80 5.80 -27.45
CA ARG A 83 33.37 6.11 -27.43
C ARG A 83 32.89 6.27 -28.86
N LEU A 84 31.80 5.59 -29.19
CA LEU A 84 31.17 5.69 -30.50
C LEU A 84 30.22 6.89 -30.55
N ARG A 85 29.70 7.18 -31.74
CA ARG A 85 28.64 8.19 -31.86
C ARG A 85 27.35 7.67 -31.23
N ASP A 86 26.57 8.58 -30.66
CA ASP A 86 25.29 8.27 -29.99
C ASP A 86 24.36 7.40 -30.86
N THR A 87 24.31 7.66 -32.17
CA THR A 87 23.55 6.88 -33.16
C THR A 87 23.89 5.38 -33.20
N ALA A 88 25.12 5.00 -32.88
CA ALA A 88 25.53 3.60 -32.85
C ALA A 88 24.90 2.84 -31.67
N TYR A 89 24.82 3.50 -30.51
CA TYR A 89 24.17 2.95 -29.32
C TYR A 89 22.65 2.92 -29.49
N GLU A 90 22.06 3.98 -30.05
CA GLU A 90 20.62 4.05 -30.36
C GLU A 90 20.18 2.90 -31.27
N VAL A 91 20.90 2.65 -32.37
CA VAL A 91 20.59 1.55 -33.30
C VAL A 91 20.75 0.19 -32.62
N ALA A 92 21.73 0.04 -31.73
CA ALA A 92 21.91 -1.19 -30.95
C ALA A 92 20.73 -1.46 -30.02
N LEU A 93 20.26 -0.45 -29.29
CA LEU A 93 19.10 -0.55 -28.39
C LEU A 93 17.81 -0.87 -29.17
N VAL A 94 17.57 -0.18 -30.29
CA VAL A 94 16.38 -0.43 -31.14
C VAL A 94 16.41 -1.84 -31.73
N ALA A 95 17.59 -2.35 -32.10
CA ALA A 95 17.71 -3.72 -32.61
C ALA A 95 17.39 -4.79 -31.55
N LEU A 96 17.71 -4.55 -30.27
CA LEU A 96 17.33 -5.43 -29.17
C LEU A 96 15.82 -5.37 -28.89
N ALA A 97 15.22 -4.17 -28.98
CA ALA A 97 13.79 -3.99 -28.76
C ALA A 97 12.89 -4.66 -29.81
N THR A 98 13.40 -4.86 -31.03
CA THR A 98 12.59 -5.41 -32.14
C THR A 98 12.26 -6.90 -31.96
N ASN A 99 12.99 -7.62 -31.11
CA ASN A 99 12.92 -9.07 -30.97
C ASN A 99 12.66 -9.46 -29.52
N THR A 100 11.54 -10.15 -29.27
CA THR A 100 11.09 -10.53 -27.92
C THR A 100 12.11 -11.31 -27.11
N SER A 101 12.95 -12.12 -27.75
CA SER A 101 14.01 -12.89 -27.09
C SER A 101 15.06 -12.02 -26.40
N PHE A 102 15.29 -10.80 -26.88
CA PHE A 102 16.34 -9.91 -26.42
C PHE A 102 15.83 -8.79 -25.48
N HIS A 103 14.55 -8.77 -25.10
CA HIS A 103 14.01 -7.73 -24.22
C HIS A 103 14.67 -7.71 -22.82
N LYS A 104 15.07 -8.87 -22.31
CA LYS A 104 15.84 -8.96 -21.05
C LYS A 104 17.26 -8.39 -21.21
N ASP A 105 17.88 -8.63 -22.36
CA ASP A 105 19.20 -8.08 -22.67
C ASP A 105 19.12 -6.57 -22.89
N LEU A 106 18.04 -6.07 -23.52
CA LEU A 106 17.78 -4.63 -23.60
C LEU A 106 17.72 -4.01 -22.20
N LEU A 107 16.92 -4.59 -21.31
CA LEU A 107 16.80 -4.09 -19.93
C LEU A 107 18.14 -4.08 -19.19
N SER A 108 18.93 -5.14 -19.30
CA SER A 108 20.24 -5.21 -18.65
C SER A 108 21.21 -4.16 -19.23
N ILE A 109 21.18 -3.96 -20.55
CA ILE A 109 22.01 -2.96 -21.23
C ILE A 109 21.60 -1.54 -20.85
N VAL A 110 20.30 -1.20 -20.85
CA VAL A 110 19.82 0.13 -20.47
C VAL A 110 20.22 0.49 -19.03
N LYS A 111 20.19 -0.48 -18.11
CA LYS A 111 20.63 -0.28 -16.71
C LYS A 111 22.15 -0.18 -16.53
N THR A 112 22.94 -0.74 -17.45
CA THR A 112 24.41 -0.81 -17.33
C THR A 112 25.15 0.24 -18.14
N TRP A 113 24.61 0.66 -19.28
CA TRP A 113 25.21 1.69 -20.12
C TRP A 113 25.05 3.08 -19.49
N PRO A 114 26.12 3.89 -19.42
CA PRO A 114 26.01 5.26 -18.94
C PRO A 114 25.01 6.07 -19.80
N PRO A 115 24.01 6.74 -19.21
CA PRO A 115 22.95 7.42 -19.97
C PRO A 115 23.48 8.56 -20.85
N VAL A 116 24.69 9.06 -20.57
CA VAL A 116 25.32 10.17 -21.32
C VAL A 116 25.83 9.74 -22.70
N ILE A 117 25.88 8.43 -23.01
CA ILE A 117 26.44 7.92 -24.28
C ILE A 117 25.42 7.82 -25.42
N TYR A 118 24.13 8.02 -25.15
CA TYR A 118 23.07 7.95 -26.15
C TYR A 118 21.93 8.92 -25.83
N SER A 119 21.14 9.29 -26.82
CA SER A 119 19.88 10.01 -26.59
C SER A 119 18.75 8.99 -26.40
N ALA A 120 17.95 9.15 -25.33
CA ALA A 120 16.85 8.23 -25.04
C ALA A 120 15.66 8.42 -26.00
N LEU A 121 15.37 9.66 -26.44
CA LEU A 121 14.20 9.98 -27.28
C LEU A 121 14.07 9.13 -28.56
N PRO A 122 15.12 8.96 -29.41
CA PRO A 122 15.00 8.15 -30.62
C PRO A 122 14.66 6.69 -30.32
N VAL A 123 15.21 6.16 -29.22
CA VAL A 123 14.97 4.78 -28.78
C VAL A 123 13.55 4.64 -28.26
N ILE A 124 13.08 5.59 -27.44
CA ILE A 124 11.70 5.67 -26.93
C ILE A 124 10.71 5.67 -28.10
N SER A 125 10.88 6.56 -29.08
CA SER A 125 9.96 6.66 -30.23
C SER A 125 9.91 5.39 -31.08
N ALA A 126 10.98 4.58 -31.09
CA ALA A 126 10.99 3.30 -31.78
C ALA A 126 10.33 2.16 -30.98
N ILE A 127 10.33 2.25 -29.65
CA ILE A 127 9.78 1.23 -28.74
C ILE A 127 8.30 1.47 -28.44
N GLU A 128 7.87 2.73 -28.24
CA GLU A 128 6.49 3.11 -27.89
C GLU A 128 5.43 2.38 -28.74
N PRO A 129 5.53 2.33 -30.09
CA PRO A 129 4.52 1.65 -30.91
C PRO A 129 4.42 0.14 -30.67
N GLN A 130 5.49 -0.49 -30.18
CA GLN A 130 5.58 -1.93 -29.98
C GLN A 130 4.83 -2.39 -28.72
N LEU A 131 4.57 -1.49 -27.77
CA LEU A 131 3.81 -1.79 -26.56
C LEU A 131 2.36 -2.24 -26.83
N ASN A 132 1.77 -1.76 -27.92
CA ASN A 132 0.40 -2.10 -28.31
C ASN A 132 0.32 -3.42 -29.10
N THR A 133 1.45 -4.06 -29.33
CA THR A 133 1.53 -5.31 -30.09
C THR A 133 1.66 -6.52 -29.15
N SER A 134 1.33 -7.71 -29.65
CA SER A 134 1.40 -8.95 -28.88
C SER A 134 2.82 -9.34 -28.44
N SER A 135 3.86 -8.68 -28.94
CA SER A 135 5.25 -8.89 -28.54
C SER A 135 5.65 -8.13 -27.27
N SER A 136 4.76 -7.31 -26.69
CA SER A 136 5.03 -6.55 -25.47
C SER A 136 5.25 -7.47 -24.27
N THR A 137 6.46 -7.43 -23.70
CA THR A 137 6.81 -8.16 -22.47
C THR A 137 7.06 -7.20 -21.31
N ASP A 138 6.98 -7.69 -20.08
CA ASP A 138 7.31 -6.92 -18.89
C ASP A 138 8.74 -6.35 -18.90
N ALA A 139 9.71 -7.11 -19.45
CA ALA A 139 11.09 -6.63 -19.61
C ALA A 139 11.20 -5.44 -20.58
N LEU A 140 10.37 -5.41 -21.63
CA LEU A 140 10.33 -4.30 -22.59
C LEU A 140 9.71 -3.05 -21.95
N LYS A 141 8.61 -3.24 -21.21
CA LYS A 141 7.97 -2.16 -20.44
C LYS A 141 8.92 -1.58 -19.40
N GLU A 142 9.67 -2.44 -18.70
CA GLU A 142 10.66 -1.98 -17.72
C GLU A 142 11.79 -1.24 -18.40
N ALA A 143 12.34 -1.75 -19.50
CA ALA A 143 13.39 -1.06 -20.24
C ALA A 143 12.93 0.30 -20.76
N LEU A 144 11.69 0.41 -21.22
CA LEU A 144 11.11 1.69 -21.63
C LEU A 144 10.93 2.64 -20.43
N ALA A 145 10.52 2.14 -19.27
CA ALA A 145 10.43 2.94 -18.05
C ALA A 145 11.80 3.52 -17.66
N GLU A 146 12.86 2.71 -17.70
CA GLU A 146 14.24 3.18 -17.47
C GLU A 146 14.64 4.27 -18.49
N LEU A 147 14.31 4.10 -19.77
CA LEU A 147 14.57 5.11 -20.79
C LEU A 147 13.81 6.42 -20.53
N TYR A 148 12.57 6.36 -20.03
CA TYR A 148 11.83 7.56 -19.62
C TYR A 148 12.46 8.25 -18.40
N VAL A 149 13.00 7.50 -17.45
CA VAL A 149 13.75 8.08 -16.32
C VAL A 149 14.99 8.82 -16.81
N ILE A 150 15.72 8.25 -17.78
CA ILE A 150 16.89 8.88 -18.40
C ILE A 150 16.52 10.16 -19.14
N ASP A 151 15.38 10.18 -19.82
CA ASP A 151 14.88 11.34 -20.55
C ASP A 151 14.25 12.43 -19.65
N GLY A 152 13.92 12.08 -18.40
CA GLY A 152 13.24 12.97 -17.45
C GLY A 152 11.71 12.95 -17.55
N GLN A 153 11.11 11.99 -18.28
CA GLN A 153 9.65 11.81 -18.38
C GLN A 153 9.12 10.90 -17.24
N TYR A 154 9.23 11.37 -16.00
CA TYR A 154 8.96 10.56 -14.81
C TYR A 154 7.51 10.05 -14.69
N GLU A 155 6.50 10.80 -15.14
CA GLU A 155 5.09 10.38 -15.10
C GLU A 155 4.82 9.13 -15.95
N LYS A 156 5.43 9.07 -17.15
CA LYS A 156 5.32 7.91 -18.04
C LYS A 156 6.08 6.71 -17.47
N ALA A 157 7.25 6.94 -16.88
CA ALA A 157 8.01 5.90 -16.18
C ALA A 157 7.19 5.32 -15.01
N PHE A 158 6.61 6.18 -14.18
CA PHE A 158 5.73 5.81 -13.07
C PHE A 158 4.56 4.94 -13.54
N SER A 159 3.89 5.35 -14.62
CA SER A 159 2.75 4.59 -15.16
C SER A 159 3.13 3.16 -15.51
N LEU A 160 4.30 2.95 -16.11
CA LEU A 160 4.83 1.62 -16.44
C LEU A 160 5.27 0.85 -15.19
N TYR A 161 5.96 1.50 -14.25
CA TYR A 161 6.36 0.87 -12.99
C TYR A 161 5.16 0.42 -12.15
N ALA A 162 4.07 1.19 -12.15
CA ALA A 162 2.81 0.83 -11.48
C ALA A 162 2.17 -0.40 -12.13
N ASP A 163 2.14 -0.46 -13.46
CA ASP A 163 1.58 -1.61 -14.19
C ASP A 163 2.44 -2.87 -14.02
N LEU A 164 3.75 -2.70 -13.80
CA LEU A 164 4.70 -3.78 -13.49
C LEU A 164 4.76 -4.14 -12.01
N MET A 165 3.98 -3.46 -11.15
CA MET A 165 3.92 -3.73 -9.71
C MET A 165 5.29 -3.66 -9.01
N LYS A 166 6.12 -2.67 -9.37
CA LYS A 166 7.46 -2.51 -8.79
C LYS A 166 7.38 -2.08 -7.32
N PRO A 167 8.13 -2.71 -6.40
CA PRO A 167 8.02 -2.44 -4.96
C PRO A 167 8.56 -1.05 -4.56
N ASP A 168 9.55 -0.54 -5.29
CA ASP A 168 10.25 0.73 -5.03
C ASP A 168 9.49 1.95 -5.59
N ILE A 169 8.24 1.76 -6.04
CA ILE A 169 7.46 2.81 -6.69
C ILE A 169 7.11 3.97 -5.75
N PHE A 170 6.97 3.70 -4.45
CA PHE A 170 6.66 4.74 -3.47
C PHE A 170 7.85 5.67 -3.28
N ASP A 171 9.05 5.11 -3.19
CA ASP A 171 10.29 5.89 -3.14
C ASP A 171 10.47 6.70 -4.44
N PHE A 172 10.08 6.13 -5.58
CA PHE A 172 10.08 6.84 -6.87
C PHE A 172 9.09 8.01 -6.91
N ILE A 173 7.88 7.85 -6.35
CA ILE A 173 6.89 8.94 -6.26
C ILE A 173 7.45 10.09 -5.41
N GLU A 174 8.03 9.78 -4.25
CA GLU A 174 8.59 10.78 -3.32
C GLU A 174 9.80 11.51 -3.90
N ASN A 175 10.70 10.81 -4.61
CA ASN A 175 11.91 11.40 -5.19
C ASN A 175 11.64 12.34 -6.38
N HIS A 176 10.48 12.22 -7.03
CA HIS A 176 10.14 12.95 -8.26
C HIS A 176 8.85 13.77 -8.13
N ASP A 177 8.30 13.93 -6.93
CA ASP A 177 7.09 14.73 -6.62
C ASP A 177 5.86 14.35 -7.48
N LEU A 178 5.67 13.06 -7.78
CA LEU A 178 4.65 12.56 -8.74
C LEU A 178 3.24 12.41 -8.16
N HIS A 179 2.83 13.32 -7.28
CA HIS A 179 1.56 13.19 -6.54
C HIS A 179 0.31 13.23 -7.44
N ASP A 180 0.36 13.97 -8.54
CA ASP A 180 -0.74 14.07 -9.50
C ASP A 180 -0.96 12.75 -10.27
N ALA A 181 0.13 12.05 -10.61
CA ALA A 181 0.08 10.80 -11.37
C ALA A 181 -0.54 9.64 -10.57
N ILE A 182 -0.54 9.73 -9.23
CA ILE A 182 -1.13 8.73 -8.32
C ILE A 182 -2.62 8.51 -8.62
N ARG A 183 -3.33 9.57 -9.03
CA ARG A 183 -4.79 9.56 -9.23
C ARG A 183 -5.24 8.40 -10.13
N GLU A 184 -4.50 8.04 -11.16
CA GLU A 184 -4.90 7.01 -12.12
C GLU A 184 -4.48 5.57 -11.74
N LYS A 185 -3.67 5.42 -10.69
CA LYS A 185 -3.02 4.15 -10.32
C LYS A 185 -3.35 3.70 -8.89
N VAL A 186 -4.46 4.16 -8.32
CA VAL A 186 -4.84 3.88 -6.92
C VAL A 186 -4.93 2.38 -6.63
N ALA A 187 -5.57 1.61 -7.52
CA ALA A 187 -5.75 0.18 -7.33
C ALA A 187 -4.40 -0.58 -7.36
N GLN A 188 -3.52 -0.22 -8.30
CA GLN A 188 -2.18 -0.79 -8.40
C GLN A 188 -1.37 -0.51 -7.14
N LEU A 189 -1.35 0.74 -6.67
CA LEU A 189 -0.61 1.13 -5.47
C LEU A 189 -1.13 0.42 -4.21
N MET A 190 -2.45 0.25 -4.07
CA MET A 190 -3.03 -0.54 -2.98
C MET A 190 -2.59 -2.00 -3.02
N MET A 191 -2.49 -2.59 -4.21
CA MET A 191 -2.03 -3.96 -4.40
C MET A 191 -0.53 -4.13 -4.14
N ILE A 192 0.30 -3.11 -4.40
CA ILE A 192 1.74 -3.14 -4.14
C ILE A 192 1.99 -3.04 -2.63
N ASP A 193 1.47 -1.99 -1.99
CA ASP A 193 1.62 -1.79 -0.56
C ASP A 193 0.51 -0.90 0.01
N CYS A 194 -0.55 -1.53 0.49
CA CYS A 194 -1.67 -0.84 1.11
C CYS A 194 -1.29 -0.02 2.36
N LYS A 195 -0.21 -0.38 3.07
CA LYS A 195 0.21 0.35 4.29
C LYS A 195 0.86 1.68 3.95
N ARG A 196 1.57 1.76 2.83
CA ARG A 196 2.14 3.02 2.31
C ARG A 196 1.13 3.80 1.46
N ALA A 197 0.30 3.11 0.69
CA ALA A 197 -0.69 3.74 -0.19
C ALA A 197 -1.79 4.50 0.56
N VAL A 198 -2.36 3.92 1.62
CA VAL A 198 -3.49 4.55 2.34
C VAL A 198 -3.11 5.91 2.96
N PRO A 199 -2.00 6.05 3.71
CA PRO A 199 -1.54 7.35 4.19
C PRO A 199 -1.29 8.35 3.06
N LEU A 200 -0.70 7.89 1.95
CA LEU A 200 -0.38 8.73 0.79
C LEU A 200 -1.65 9.34 0.17
N PHE A 201 -2.72 8.56 0.04
CA PHE A 201 -4.01 9.04 -0.47
C PHE A 201 -4.69 10.00 0.52
N ILE A 202 -4.60 9.70 1.82
CA ILE A 202 -5.13 10.55 2.90
C ILE A 202 -4.41 11.89 2.99
N GLN A 203 -3.11 11.94 2.69
CA GLN A 203 -2.34 13.17 2.67
C GLN A 203 -2.69 14.05 1.46
N HIS A 204 -2.98 13.44 0.31
CA HIS A 204 -3.25 14.14 -0.96
C HIS A 204 -4.73 14.11 -1.35
N ARG A 205 -5.64 14.33 -0.38
CA ARG A 205 -7.10 14.25 -0.58
C ARG A 205 -7.65 15.22 -1.63
N ASP A 206 -7.01 16.38 -1.80
CA ASP A 206 -7.43 17.37 -2.79
C ASP A 206 -7.20 16.87 -4.22
N LEU A 207 -6.19 16.00 -4.40
CA LEU A 207 -5.86 15.36 -5.67
C LEU A 207 -6.57 14.02 -5.84
N ILE A 208 -6.79 13.27 -4.76
CA ILE A 208 -7.37 11.92 -4.82
C ILE A 208 -8.59 11.89 -3.91
N SER A 209 -9.76 12.09 -4.51
CA SER A 209 -10.99 12.12 -3.73
C SER A 209 -11.33 10.71 -3.22
N PRO A 210 -12.04 10.58 -2.08
CA PRO A 210 -12.54 9.29 -1.62
C PRO A 210 -13.39 8.55 -2.67
N SER A 211 -14.13 9.28 -3.50
CA SER A 211 -14.89 8.73 -4.62
C SER A 211 -14.00 8.13 -5.71
N ASP A 212 -12.87 8.78 -6.04
CA ASP A 212 -11.89 8.26 -6.99
C ASP A 212 -11.28 6.95 -6.49
N VAL A 213 -10.93 6.88 -5.20
CA VAL A 213 -10.39 5.65 -4.58
C VAL A 213 -11.41 4.52 -4.65
N VAL A 214 -12.65 4.80 -4.23
CA VAL A 214 -13.72 3.78 -4.17
C VAL A 214 -14.05 3.27 -5.57
N SER A 215 -14.16 4.14 -6.57
CA SER A 215 -14.50 3.77 -7.94
C SER A 215 -13.40 2.92 -8.60
N GLN A 216 -12.13 3.26 -8.40
CA GLN A 216 -11.00 2.49 -8.93
C GLN A 216 -10.89 1.11 -8.30
N LEU A 217 -11.04 1.00 -6.98
CA LEU A 217 -11.02 -0.29 -6.28
C LEU A 217 -12.18 -1.19 -6.72
N ARG A 218 -13.41 -0.65 -6.86
CA ARG A 218 -14.55 -1.41 -7.40
C ARG A 218 -14.31 -1.89 -8.82
N THR A 219 -13.70 -1.06 -9.66
CA THR A 219 -13.35 -1.44 -11.04
C THR A 219 -12.32 -2.58 -11.07
N ALA A 220 -11.40 -2.59 -10.10
CA ALA A 220 -10.40 -3.63 -9.91
C ALA A 220 -10.90 -4.90 -9.17
N LYS A 221 -12.22 -5.09 -9.01
CA LYS A 221 -12.81 -6.21 -8.24
C LYS A 221 -12.35 -7.61 -8.63
N ASN A 222 -11.97 -7.82 -9.90
CA ASN A 222 -11.52 -9.12 -10.41
C ASN A 222 -10.01 -9.37 -10.19
N LYS A 223 -9.26 -8.33 -9.77
CA LYS A 223 -7.80 -8.37 -9.64
C LYS A 223 -7.32 -8.43 -8.19
N CYS A 224 -8.14 -7.96 -7.24
CA CYS A 224 -7.76 -7.85 -5.84
C CYS A 224 -8.97 -7.99 -4.92
N ASP A 225 -8.70 -8.21 -3.62
CA ASP A 225 -9.71 -8.13 -2.57
C ASP A 225 -10.08 -6.66 -2.30
N TYR A 226 -10.84 -6.10 -3.24
CA TYR A 226 -11.21 -4.69 -3.20
C TYR A 226 -12.05 -4.35 -1.97
N ARG A 227 -12.83 -5.29 -1.42
CA ARG A 227 -13.62 -5.06 -0.19
C ARG A 227 -12.70 -4.89 1.01
N TYR A 228 -11.68 -5.73 1.15
CA TYR A 228 -10.66 -5.56 2.19
C TYR A 228 -9.90 -4.23 2.05
N PHE A 229 -9.51 -3.86 0.84
CA PHE A 229 -8.83 -2.57 0.60
C PHE A 229 -9.72 -1.35 0.85
N LEU A 230 -11.01 -1.42 0.49
CA LEU A 230 -11.99 -0.40 0.83
C LEU A 230 -12.14 -0.28 2.35
N HIS A 231 -12.19 -1.40 3.07
CA HIS A 231 -12.27 -1.39 4.53
C HIS A 231 -11.06 -0.67 5.13
N LEU A 232 -9.84 -1.04 4.74
CA LEU A 232 -8.61 -0.43 5.25
C LEU A 232 -8.56 1.08 4.96
N TYR A 233 -8.88 1.47 3.72
CA TYR A 233 -8.89 2.87 3.32
C TYR A 233 -9.94 3.68 4.07
N LEU A 234 -11.21 3.24 4.09
CA LEU A 234 -12.30 3.97 4.72
C LEU A 234 -12.15 4.04 6.24
N HIS A 235 -11.63 2.99 6.87
CA HIS A 235 -11.28 3.01 8.29
C HIS A 235 -10.23 4.09 8.58
N SER A 236 -9.11 4.09 7.86
CA SER A 236 -8.04 5.08 8.04
C SER A 236 -8.50 6.50 7.70
N LEU A 237 -9.37 6.64 6.68
CA LEU A 237 -9.97 7.91 6.29
C LEU A 237 -10.81 8.49 7.43
N PHE A 238 -11.61 7.64 8.09
CA PHE A 238 -12.45 7.98 9.22
C PHE A 238 -11.62 8.35 10.46
N GLU A 239 -10.57 7.60 10.79
CA GLU A 239 -9.67 7.93 11.90
C GLU A 239 -9.02 9.29 11.72
N ALA A 240 -8.62 9.62 10.48
CA ALA A 240 -8.01 10.91 10.18
C ALA A 240 -9.04 12.07 10.10
N ASN A 241 -10.24 11.83 9.58
CA ASN A 241 -11.33 12.81 9.56
C ASN A 241 -12.71 12.11 9.45
N PRO A 242 -13.54 12.15 10.51
CA PRO A 242 -14.87 11.54 10.52
C PRO A 242 -15.86 12.05 9.46
N HIS A 243 -15.59 13.17 8.78
CA HIS A 243 -16.47 13.75 7.78
C HIS A 243 -16.03 13.46 6.34
N ALA A 244 -14.77 13.10 6.13
CA ALA A 244 -14.23 12.97 4.78
C ALA A 244 -14.82 11.80 3.98
N GLY A 245 -15.37 10.80 4.66
CA GLY A 245 -15.98 9.61 4.05
C GLY A 245 -17.50 9.54 4.19
N ARG A 246 -18.20 10.64 4.48
CA ARG A 246 -19.62 10.62 4.89
C ARG A 246 -20.53 9.84 3.92
N GLU A 247 -20.33 10.01 2.61
CA GLU A 247 -21.11 9.31 1.57
C GLU A 247 -20.86 7.79 1.51
N PHE A 248 -19.77 7.32 2.13
CA PHE A 248 -19.38 5.91 2.17
C PHE A 248 -19.66 5.27 3.53
N HIS A 249 -20.30 5.96 4.48
CA HIS A 249 -20.55 5.41 5.81
C HIS A 249 -21.44 4.16 5.79
N ASP A 250 -22.47 4.12 4.94
CA ASP A 250 -23.32 2.92 4.78
C ASP A 250 -22.49 1.72 4.28
N MET A 251 -21.59 1.96 3.32
CA MET A 251 -20.66 0.92 2.88
C MET A 251 -19.70 0.51 3.99
N GLN A 252 -19.20 1.48 4.76
CA GLN A 252 -18.24 1.22 5.82
C GLN A 252 -18.85 0.38 6.95
N VAL A 253 -20.14 0.55 7.25
CA VAL A 253 -20.91 -0.33 8.15
C VAL A 253 -20.86 -1.79 7.69
N GLU A 254 -21.13 -2.04 6.40
CA GLU A 254 -21.07 -3.40 5.85
C GLU A 254 -19.65 -3.97 5.94
N LEU A 255 -18.65 -3.14 5.65
CA LEU A 255 -17.25 -3.56 5.68
C LEU A 255 -16.77 -3.84 7.11
N TYR A 256 -17.23 -3.10 8.12
CA TYR A 256 -16.95 -3.42 9.52
C TYR A 256 -17.57 -4.76 9.91
N ALA A 257 -18.81 -5.04 9.48
CA ALA A 257 -19.43 -6.33 9.77
C ALA A 257 -18.61 -7.51 9.23
N ASP A 258 -18.01 -7.35 8.04
CA ASP A 258 -17.21 -8.39 7.39
C ASP A 258 -15.78 -8.51 7.98
N TYR A 259 -15.09 -7.39 8.21
CA TYR A 259 -13.65 -7.37 8.46
C TYR A 259 -13.24 -6.92 9.87
N ASP A 260 -13.99 -6.02 10.51
CA ASP A 260 -13.68 -5.56 11.86
C ASP A 260 -14.94 -5.23 12.71
N PRO A 261 -15.68 -6.26 13.16
CA PRO A 261 -16.96 -6.13 13.87
C PRO A 261 -16.92 -5.23 15.11
N LYS A 262 -15.80 -5.24 15.84
CA LYS A 262 -15.63 -4.48 17.09
C LYS A 262 -15.63 -2.97 16.85
N MET A 263 -15.31 -2.51 15.64
CA MET A 263 -15.26 -1.09 15.29
C MET A 263 -16.62 -0.54 14.86
N LEU A 264 -17.63 -1.40 14.69
CA LEU A 264 -18.97 -1.00 14.27
C LEU A 264 -19.63 -0.02 15.24
N LEU A 265 -19.62 -0.31 16.56
CA LEU A 265 -20.23 0.57 17.56
C LEU A 265 -19.46 1.88 17.78
N PRO A 266 -18.12 1.87 17.93
CA PRO A 266 -17.34 3.10 17.96
C PRO A 266 -17.58 3.98 16.73
N PHE A 267 -17.68 3.38 15.55
CA PHE A 267 -17.94 4.09 14.30
C PHE A 267 -19.34 4.72 14.28
N LEU A 268 -20.40 3.95 14.57
CA LEU A 268 -21.77 4.45 14.61
C LEU A 268 -21.92 5.59 15.62
N ARG A 269 -21.26 5.50 16.78
CA ARG A 269 -21.29 6.54 17.81
C ARG A 269 -20.63 7.85 17.42
N SER A 270 -19.55 7.75 16.66
CA SER A 270 -18.72 8.91 16.30
C SER A 270 -19.09 9.48 14.93
N SER A 271 -19.86 8.73 14.14
CA SER A 271 -20.34 9.13 12.83
C SER A 271 -21.51 10.09 12.94
N GLN A 272 -21.33 11.32 12.44
CA GLN A 272 -22.42 12.30 12.33
C GLN A 272 -23.47 11.93 11.27
N HIS A 273 -23.20 10.95 10.40
CA HIS A 273 -24.22 10.42 9.49
C HIS A 273 -25.31 9.69 10.28
N TYR A 274 -24.92 9.06 11.38
CA TYR A 274 -25.78 8.39 12.34
C TYR A 274 -25.83 9.22 13.63
N THR A 275 -26.15 10.53 13.53
CA THR A 275 -26.21 11.44 14.68
C THR A 275 -27.06 10.84 15.82
N LEU A 276 -26.41 10.44 16.90
CA LEU A 276 -26.99 9.80 18.09
C LEU A 276 -27.75 10.75 19.03
N GLU A 277 -28.09 11.96 18.59
CA GLU A 277 -28.58 12.99 19.51
C GLU A 277 -30.06 12.85 19.87
N LYS A 278 -30.79 11.85 19.35
CA LYS A 278 -32.20 11.62 19.70
C LYS A 278 -32.53 10.13 19.78
N HIS A 279 -32.67 9.67 21.03
CA HIS A 279 -33.33 8.43 21.46
C HIS A 279 -32.77 7.15 20.82
N ASP A 280 -31.95 6.43 21.59
CA ASP A 280 -31.29 5.17 21.20
C ASP A 280 -32.23 4.23 20.42
N ASP A 281 -33.52 4.14 20.79
CA ASP A 281 -34.49 3.17 20.27
C ASP A 281 -34.78 3.28 18.76
N GLU A 282 -35.00 4.48 18.19
CA GLU A 282 -35.36 4.63 16.76
C GLU A 282 -34.19 4.30 15.82
N LEU A 283 -32.97 4.59 16.24
CA LEU A 283 -31.77 4.31 15.45
C LEU A 283 -31.40 2.83 15.50
N TRP A 284 -31.59 2.18 16.65
CA TRP A 284 -31.45 0.73 16.74
C TRP A 284 -32.49 0.01 15.89
N GLU A 285 -33.73 0.50 15.83
CA GLU A 285 -34.73 -0.03 14.91
C GLU A 285 -34.30 0.09 13.45
N GLU A 286 -33.77 1.24 13.02
CA GLU A 286 -33.32 1.44 11.64
C GLU A 286 -32.08 0.60 11.31
N LEU A 287 -31.10 0.54 12.22
CA LEU A 287 -29.92 -0.31 12.07
C LEU A 287 -30.31 -1.78 12.03
N ILE A 288 -31.18 -2.23 12.93
CA ILE A 288 -31.68 -3.61 12.92
C ILE A 288 -32.41 -3.85 11.60
N LYS A 289 -33.31 -2.98 11.13
CA LYS A 289 -33.98 -3.12 9.81
C LYS A 289 -32.99 -3.24 8.65
N GLN A 290 -31.94 -2.44 8.63
CA GLN A 290 -30.89 -2.54 7.60
C GLN A 290 -30.10 -3.85 7.73
N CYS A 291 -29.84 -4.29 8.96
CA CYS A 291 -29.18 -5.57 9.26
C CYS A 291 -30.08 -6.78 9.02
N LEU A 292 -31.41 -6.66 9.09
CA LEU A 292 -32.35 -7.77 8.85
C LEU A 292 -32.21 -8.31 7.43
N ASN A 293 -31.74 -7.49 6.49
CA ASN A 293 -31.39 -7.93 5.13
C ASN A 293 -30.11 -8.79 5.07
N LYS A 294 -29.35 -8.89 6.18
CA LYS A 294 -28.06 -9.60 6.31
C LYS A 294 -27.96 -10.31 7.67
N PRO A 295 -28.41 -11.57 7.81
CA PRO A 295 -28.54 -12.26 9.10
C PRO A 295 -27.22 -12.44 9.88
N GLU A 296 -26.07 -12.42 9.22
CA GLU A 296 -24.76 -12.44 9.89
C GLU A 296 -24.48 -11.15 10.68
N MET A 297 -24.92 -10.01 10.15
CA MET A 297 -24.75 -8.67 10.74
C MET A 297 -25.60 -8.49 11.99
N VAL A 298 -26.82 -9.06 12.00
CA VAL A 298 -27.71 -9.08 13.18
C VAL A 298 -27.02 -9.75 14.36
N GLY A 299 -26.36 -10.88 14.13
CA GLY A 299 -25.70 -11.59 15.22
C GLY A 299 -24.41 -10.92 15.69
N VAL A 300 -23.68 -10.23 14.82
CA VAL A 300 -22.56 -9.37 15.21
C VAL A 300 -23.02 -8.20 16.08
N LEU A 301 -24.12 -7.54 15.69
CA LEU A 301 -24.72 -6.49 16.49
C LEU A 301 -25.14 -7.02 17.85
N LEU A 302 -25.90 -8.12 17.89
CA LEU A 302 -26.32 -8.78 19.13
C LEU A 302 -25.15 -9.06 20.09
N GLU A 303 -23.99 -9.49 19.58
CA GLU A 303 -22.81 -9.77 20.41
C GLU A 303 -22.15 -8.51 20.98
N HIS A 304 -22.20 -7.38 20.27
CA HIS A 304 -21.47 -6.17 20.64
C HIS A 304 -22.36 -5.11 21.30
N THR A 305 -23.69 -5.21 21.19
CA THR A 305 -24.66 -4.30 21.82
C THR A 305 -24.87 -4.51 23.33
N VAL A 306 -24.22 -5.54 23.91
CA VAL A 306 -24.30 -5.87 25.33
C VAL A 306 -23.90 -4.65 26.19
N GLY A 307 -24.81 -4.23 27.07
CA GLY A 307 -24.64 -3.11 28.01
C GLY A 307 -25.28 -1.79 27.59
N ASN A 308 -25.67 -1.61 26.32
CA ASN A 308 -26.30 -0.38 25.83
C ASN A 308 -27.77 -0.56 25.40
N LEU A 309 -28.19 -1.80 25.15
CA LEU A 309 -29.53 -2.16 24.72
C LEU A 309 -30.09 -3.32 25.55
N ASP A 310 -31.40 -3.31 25.79
CA ASP A 310 -32.10 -4.46 26.37
C ASP A 310 -32.09 -5.63 25.36
N PRO A 311 -31.50 -6.79 25.69
CA PRO A 311 -31.54 -7.97 24.83
C PRO A 311 -32.96 -8.37 24.42
N LEU A 312 -33.97 -8.12 25.27
CA LEU A 312 -35.37 -8.41 24.96
C LEU A 312 -35.90 -7.53 23.83
N TYR A 313 -35.47 -6.26 23.77
CA TYR A 313 -35.87 -5.33 22.73
C TYR A 313 -35.35 -5.78 21.35
N ILE A 314 -34.10 -6.25 21.29
CA ILE A 314 -33.51 -6.76 20.05
C ILE A 314 -34.19 -8.07 19.61
N VAL A 315 -34.43 -9.00 20.53
CA VAL A 315 -35.11 -10.27 20.23
C VAL A 315 -36.52 -10.04 19.67
N ASN A 316 -37.24 -9.05 20.18
CA ASN A 316 -38.59 -8.71 19.72
C ASN A 316 -38.63 -8.09 18.32
N MET A 317 -37.52 -7.51 17.84
CA MET A 317 -37.43 -6.95 16.49
C MET A 317 -37.05 -7.96 15.42
N VAL A 318 -36.46 -9.10 15.79
CA VAL A 318 -36.07 -10.12 14.83
C VAL A 318 -37.34 -10.80 14.29
N PRO A 319 -37.61 -10.77 12.97
CA PRO A 319 -38.79 -11.40 12.39
C PRO A 319 -38.73 -12.92 12.55
N ASN A 320 -39.88 -13.51 12.87
CA ASN A 320 -40.02 -14.95 13.03
C ASN A 320 -39.61 -15.68 11.74
N GLY A 321 -38.68 -16.63 11.84
CA GLY A 321 -38.19 -17.43 10.70
C GLY A 321 -36.86 -16.94 10.09
N LEU A 322 -36.25 -15.87 10.61
CA LEU A 322 -34.91 -15.46 10.20
C LEU A 322 -33.85 -16.44 10.76
N GLU A 323 -33.12 -17.13 9.88
CA GLU A 323 -31.99 -17.98 10.28
C GLU A 323 -30.77 -17.11 10.59
N ILE A 324 -30.56 -16.81 11.88
CA ILE A 324 -29.35 -16.14 12.36
C ILE A 324 -28.29 -17.19 12.70
N PRO A 325 -27.14 -17.24 12.01
CA PRO A 325 -26.08 -18.18 12.32
C PRO A 325 -25.58 -18.02 13.77
N ARG A 326 -25.40 -19.16 14.46
CA ARG A 326 -24.87 -19.22 15.83
C ARG A 326 -25.66 -18.42 16.88
N LEU A 327 -26.93 -18.10 16.62
CA LEU A 327 -27.77 -17.30 17.53
C LEU A 327 -27.78 -17.85 18.96
N ARG A 328 -27.82 -19.18 19.13
CA ARG A 328 -27.75 -19.82 20.45
C ARG A 328 -26.48 -19.44 21.21
N ASP A 329 -25.32 -19.62 20.59
CA ASP A 329 -24.03 -19.30 21.22
C ASP A 329 -23.94 -17.81 21.57
N ARG A 330 -24.45 -16.96 20.66
CA ARG A 330 -24.53 -15.50 20.81
C ARG A 330 -25.41 -15.10 21.99
N LEU A 331 -26.61 -15.68 22.10
CA LEU A 331 -27.53 -15.45 23.23
C LEU A 331 -26.95 -15.96 24.56
N VAL A 332 -26.28 -17.11 24.56
CA VAL A 332 -25.62 -17.63 25.77
C VAL A 332 -24.54 -16.65 26.25
N LYS A 333 -23.73 -16.11 25.33
CA LYS A 333 -22.73 -15.10 25.63
C LYS A 333 -23.38 -13.83 26.19
N ILE A 334 -24.40 -13.28 25.53
CA ILE A 334 -25.13 -12.08 25.98
C ILE A 334 -25.70 -12.27 27.40
N ILE A 335 -26.38 -13.39 27.67
CA ILE A 335 -26.95 -13.68 28.98
C ILE A 335 -25.86 -13.83 30.04
N THR A 336 -24.74 -14.46 29.69
CA THR A 336 -23.60 -14.64 30.60
C THR A 336 -22.96 -13.29 30.93
N ASP A 337 -22.70 -12.47 29.91
CA ASP A 337 -22.11 -11.14 30.06
C ASP A 337 -23.03 -10.25 30.90
N TYR A 338 -24.34 -10.22 30.63
CA TYR A 338 -25.32 -9.46 31.42
C TYR A 338 -25.40 -9.94 32.88
N ARG A 339 -25.32 -11.26 33.13
CA ARG A 339 -25.25 -11.81 34.49
C ARG A 339 -23.97 -11.38 35.20
N THR A 340 -22.83 -11.40 34.52
CA THR A 340 -21.56 -10.94 35.10
C THR A 340 -21.61 -9.44 35.40
N GLU A 341 -22.14 -8.62 34.50
CA GLU A 341 -22.33 -7.19 34.70
C GLU A 341 -23.26 -6.91 35.88
N THR A 342 -24.39 -7.61 35.96
CA THR A 342 -25.34 -7.48 37.07
C THR A 342 -24.71 -7.88 38.40
N SER A 343 -23.93 -8.97 38.41
CA SER A 343 -23.19 -9.44 39.59
C SER A 343 -22.13 -8.42 40.03
N LEU A 344 -21.38 -7.85 39.08
CA LEU A 344 -20.41 -6.80 39.34
C LEU A 344 -21.09 -5.53 39.90
N ARG A 345 -22.20 -5.09 39.30
CA ARG A 345 -22.98 -3.95 39.81
C ARG A 345 -23.49 -4.19 41.23
N HIS A 346 -23.99 -5.39 41.53
CA HIS A 346 -24.41 -5.75 42.89
C HIS A 346 -23.23 -5.74 43.86
N GLY A 347 -22.11 -6.39 43.52
CA GLY A 347 -20.91 -6.41 44.36
C GLY A 347 -20.34 -5.02 44.62
N CYS A 348 -20.25 -4.17 43.59
CA CYS A 348 -19.83 -2.78 43.76
C CYS A 348 -20.80 -2.01 44.65
N ASN A 349 -22.11 -2.20 44.50
CA ASN A 349 -23.12 -1.54 45.32
C ASN A 349 -23.05 -1.98 46.79
N ASP A 350 -22.80 -3.26 47.05
CA ASP A 350 -22.65 -3.80 48.40
C ASP A 350 -21.38 -3.27 49.09
N ILE A 351 -20.27 -3.19 48.36
CA ILE A 351 -19.03 -2.57 48.84
C ILE A 351 -19.27 -1.09 49.15
N LEU A 352 -19.88 -0.34 48.23
CA LEU A 352 -20.19 1.08 48.44
C LEU A 352 -21.09 1.30 49.65
N LYS A 353 -22.14 0.47 49.83
CA LYS A 353 -23.01 0.52 51.01
C LYS A 353 -22.25 0.21 52.29
N ALA A 354 -21.42 -0.82 52.29
CA ALA A 354 -20.61 -1.19 53.45
C ALA A 354 -19.62 -0.09 53.82
N ASP A 355 -18.95 0.51 52.84
CA ASP A 355 -18.01 1.61 53.03
C ASP A 355 -18.70 2.87 53.58
N CYS A 356 -19.87 3.23 53.03
CA CYS A 356 -20.71 4.31 53.57
C CYS A 356 -21.05 4.09 55.06
N VAL A 357 -21.46 2.87 55.42
CA VAL A 357 -21.77 2.53 56.82
C VAL A 357 -20.52 2.56 57.70
N ASN A 358 -19.41 2.01 57.23
CA ASN A 358 -18.14 2.01 57.97
C ASN A 358 -17.62 3.43 58.21
N LEU A 359 -17.69 4.29 57.20
CA LEU A 359 -17.36 5.72 57.29
C LEU A 359 -18.25 6.42 58.31
N LEU A 360 -19.56 6.17 58.28
CA LEU A 360 -20.52 6.75 59.24
C LEU A 360 -20.23 6.29 60.69
N ILE A 361 -19.92 5.02 60.90
CA ILE A 361 -19.54 4.48 62.21
C ILE A 361 -18.22 5.11 62.69
N LYS A 362 -17.22 5.24 61.81
CA LYS A 362 -15.94 5.86 62.13
C LYS A 362 -16.13 7.31 62.53
N TYR A 363 -16.92 8.07 61.76
CA TYR A 363 -17.28 9.45 62.07
C TYR A 363 -17.98 9.56 63.43
N TYR A 364 -18.97 8.71 63.70
CA TYR A 364 -19.68 8.72 64.98
C TYR A 364 -18.77 8.41 66.17
N LYS A 365 -17.81 7.48 66.02
CA LYS A 365 -16.80 7.16 67.05
C LYS A 365 -15.85 8.32 67.29
N GLU A 366 -15.40 8.99 66.23
CA GLU A 366 -14.54 10.17 66.34
C GLU A 366 -15.28 11.34 67.00
N ALA A 367 -16.55 11.56 66.66
CA ALA A 367 -17.40 12.57 67.30
C ALA A 367 -17.71 12.28 68.78
N ARG A 368 -17.71 11.00 69.21
CA ARG A 368 -17.91 10.59 70.61
C ARG A 368 -16.63 10.50 71.43
N ARG A 369 -15.45 10.67 70.84
CA ARG A 369 -14.22 10.79 71.63
C ARG A 369 -14.32 12.07 72.45
N ALA A 370 -14.39 11.90 73.78
CA ALA A 370 -14.35 13.03 74.70
C ALA A 370 -13.05 13.80 74.49
N ILE A 371 -13.16 15.11 74.26
CA ILE A 371 -12.03 16.02 74.34
C ILE A 371 -11.66 16.06 75.82
N CYS A 372 -10.53 15.47 76.20
CA CYS A 372 -10.02 15.59 77.56
C CYS A 372 -9.57 17.04 77.74
N LEU A 373 -10.44 17.86 78.33
CA LEU A 373 -10.08 19.16 78.87
C LEU A 373 -9.46 18.91 80.25
N SER A 374 -8.14 18.71 80.28
CA SER A 374 -7.39 18.91 81.52
C SER A 374 -7.44 20.41 81.84
N ASN A 375 -8.20 20.75 82.88
CA ASN A 375 -8.35 22.12 83.34
C ASN A 375 -7.04 22.66 83.93
N GLU A 376 -6.73 23.89 83.50
CA GLU A 376 -5.81 24.88 84.08
C GLU A 376 -4.32 24.48 83.98
N GLU A 377 -3.54 24.93 83.01
CA GLU A 377 -3.38 26.29 82.47
C GLU A 377 -2.98 26.21 80.98
N ASP A 378 -3.82 26.69 80.05
CA ASP A 378 -3.37 27.33 78.80
C ASP A 378 -4.58 27.84 77.98
N GLU A 379 -5.14 28.93 78.48
CA GLU A 379 -6.25 29.66 77.87
C GLU A 379 -5.79 30.47 76.63
N SER A 380 -5.26 29.79 75.61
CA SER A 380 -4.91 30.46 74.34
C SER A 380 -5.07 29.61 73.07
N ARG A 381 -5.35 28.31 73.18
CA ARG A 381 -5.49 27.43 71.99
C ARG A 381 -6.91 27.02 71.63
N THR A 382 -7.90 27.24 72.49
CA THR A 382 -9.27 26.71 72.30
C THR A 382 -10.09 27.46 71.24
N LYS A 383 -9.64 28.63 70.75
CA LYS A 383 -10.36 29.39 69.70
C LYS A 383 -10.07 28.98 68.25
N ARG A 384 -9.10 28.07 67.98
CA ARG A 384 -8.81 27.64 66.59
C ARG A 384 -9.52 26.37 66.14
N ILE A 385 -9.94 25.50 67.06
CA ILE A 385 -10.46 24.17 66.68
C ILE A 385 -11.96 24.22 66.30
N ILE A 386 -12.72 25.21 66.78
CA ILE A 386 -14.16 25.31 66.50
C ILE A 386 -14.47 25.86 65.10
N LYS A 387 -13.50 26.48 64.40
CA LYS A 387 -13.70 27.04 63.05
C LYS A 387 -13.45 26.07 61.90
N THR A 388 -12.96 24.86 62.17
CA THR A 388 -12.67 23.85 61.13
C THR A 388 -13.39 22.55 61.44
N GLY A 389 -14.70 22.62 61.67
CA GLY A 389 -15.58 21.46 61.71
C GLY A 389 -16.07 21.11 60.30
N PRO A 390 -16.13 19.82 59.91
CA PRO A 390 -16.44 19.36 58.54
C PRO A 390 -17.95 19.41 58.22
N LEU A 391 -18.64 20.48 58.58
CA LEU A 391 -20.02 20.74 58.14
C LEU A 391 -20.10 21.43 56.77
N SER A 392 -18.96 21.76 56.16
CA SER A 392 -18.89 22.34 54.81
C SER A 392 -18.78 21.29 53.70
N LEU A 393 -18.57 20.01 54.01
CA LEU A 393 -18.35 18.95 53.01
C LEU A 393 -19.60 18.10 52.69
N LEU A 394 -20.71 18.32 53.38
CA LEU A 394 -21.99 17.62 53.13
C LEU A 394 -23.01 18.48 52.38
N ARG A 395 -22.60 19.62 51.82
CA ARG A 395 -23.49 20.49 51.04
C ARG A 395 -23.41 20.27 49.52
N ASP A 396 -22.41 19.51 49.06
CA ASP A 396 -22.11 19.32 47.62
C ASP A 396 -22.17 17.84 47.16
N LEU A 397 -22.90 16.98 47.89
CA LEU A 397 -23.37 15.66 47.44
C LEU A 397 -24.90 15.71 47.36
#